data_AF-A0A9P7FT47-F1
#
_entry.id   AF-A0A9P7FT47-F1
#
_cell.length_a   1.000
_cell.length_b   1.000
_cell.length_c   1.000
_cell.angle_alpha   90.00
_cell.angle_beta   90.00
_cell.angle_gamma   90.00
#
_symmetry.space_group_name_H-M   'P 1'
#
loop_
_entity.id
_entity.type
_entity.pdbx_description
1 polymer ?
#
loop_
_entity_poly.entity_id
_entity_poly.type
_entity_poly.pdbx_seq_one_letter_code
_entity_poly.pdbx_strand_id
1 'polypeptide(L)'
;MAADLRRRVRRFRILVIGRANAGKTTILQKVCNTTDQPEIYNAKGKKVDETVVDPTGGRGLHDINNELVFRSNPGFIFHDSRGFESGAVTELNDVQAFIANRLRQKDLDQQLHAIWYCLPLDNARPISTAEELFFTKCGTGKGIVIGLIKIEC
;
A
#
# COMPACT_ATOMS: atom_id res chain seq x y z
N MET A 1 24.02 8.99 6.20
CA MET A 1 22.60 9.06 6.63
C MET A 1 21.74 7.95 5.99
N ALA A 2 21.74 7.76 4.66
CA ALA A 2 20.98 6.68 4.00
C ALA A 2 21.45 5.24 4.35
N ALA A 3 22.76 5.03 4.54
CA ALA A 3 23.32 3.73 4.88
C ALA A 3 22.95 3.24 6.31
N ASP A 4 22.70 4.17 7.25
CA ASP A 4 22.38 3.82 8.63
C ASP A 4 20.90 3.46 8.81
N LEU A 5 20.01 4.02 7.99
CA LEU A 5 18.60 3.61 7.95
C LEU A 5 18.44 2.18 7.39
N ARG A 6 19.19 1.83 6.33
CA ARG A 6 19.21 0.45 5.77
C ARG A 6 19.72 -0.59 6.77
N ARG A 7 20.54 -0.19 7.75
CA ARG A 7 21.06 -1.09 8.78
C ARG A 7 20.07 -1.29 9.94
N ARG A 8 19.15 -0.34 10.14
CA ARG A 8 18.18 -0.32 11.23
C ARG A 8 16.79 -0.78 10.83
N VAL A 9 16.46 -0.70 9.54
CA VAL A 9 15.21 -1.18 8.94
C VAL A 9 15.53 -2.42 8.12
N ARG A 10 15.09 -3.59 8.59
CA ARG A 10 15.21 -4.87 7.89
C ARG A 10 14.18 -5.01 6.78
N ARG A 11 12.98 -4.45 6.99
CA ARG A 11 11.89 -4.48 6.00
C ARG A 11 11.25 -3.12 5.82
N PHE A 12 11.28 -2.63 4.58
CA PHE A 12 10.74 -1.34 4.21
C PHE A 12 9.26 -1.46 3.87
N ARG A 13 8.40 -0.79 4.65
CA ARG A 13 6.93 -0.85 4.51
C ARG A 13 6.39 0.28 3.67
N ILE A 14 5.61 -0.08 2.65
CA ILE A 14 5.02 0.84 1.69
C ILE A 14 3.52 0.62 1.65
N LEU A 15 2.76 1.71 1.84
CA LEU A 15 1.32 1.71 1.61
C LEU A 15 1.06 2.16 0.18
N VAL A 16 0.41 1.31 -0.61
CA VAL A 16 -0.02 1.62 -1.97
C VAL A 16 -1.49 2.01 -1.93
N ILE A 17 -1.74 3.22 -2.38
CA ILE A 17 -3.05 3.86 -2.43
C ILE A 17 -3.39 4.10 -3.89
N GLY A 18 -4.66 4.02 -4.26
CA GLY A 18 -5.13 4.39 -5.59
C GLY A 18 -6.60 4.04 -5.73
N ARG A 19 -7.16 4.17 -6.94
CA ARG A 19 -8.53 3.69 -7.21
C ARG A 19 -8.57 2.17 -7.37
N ALA A 20 -9.77 1.59 -7.32
CA ALA A 20 -9.97 0.21 -7.73
C ALA A 20 -9.52 0.06 -9.21
N ASN A 21 -8.84 -1.04 -9.52
CA ASN A 21 -8.28 -1.33 -10.84
C ASN A 21 -7.24 -0.31 -11.38
N ALA A 22 -6.70 0.59 -10.55
CA ALA A 22 -5.68 1.56 -10.98
C ALA A 22 -4.28 0.96 -11.29
N GLY A 23 -4.17 -0.37 -11.43
CA GLY A 23 -2.88 -1.03 -11.71
C GLY A 23 -1.94 -1.19 -10.50
N LYS A 24 -2.45 -1.11 -9.25
CA LYS A 24 -1.65 -1.22 -8.01
C LYS A 24 -0.80 -2.50 -7.96
N THR A 25 -1.41 -3.67 -8.16
CA THR A 25 -0.66 -4.94 -8.18
C THR A 25 0.34 -4.99 -9.33
N THR A 26 -0.04 -4.47 -10.51
CA THR A 26 0.83 -4.42 -11.70
C THR A 26 2.08 -3.58 -11.46
N ILE A 27 1.97 -2.43 -10.79
CA ILE A 27 3.15 -1.61 -10.48
C ILE A 27 4.05 -2.31 -9.44
N LEU A 28 3.47 -3.03 -8.48
CA LEU A 28 4.24 -3.79 -7.50
C LEU A 28 5.06 -4.91 -8.16
N GLN A 29 4.45 -5.63 -9.10
CA GLN A 29 5.13 -6.63 -9.92
C GLN A 29 6.30 -6.04 -10.71
N LYS A 30 6.08 -4.91 -11.41
CA LYS A 30 7.13 -4.19 -12.15
C LYS A 30 8.28 -3.74 -11.24
N VAL A 31 7.96 -3.10 -10.10
CA VAL A 31 8.95 -2.64 -9.10
C VAL A 31 9.76 -3.81 -8.54
N CYS A 32 9.12 -4.96 -8.33
CA CYS A 32 9.77 -6.16 -7.83
C CYS A 32 10.40 -7.03 -8.93
N ASN A 33 10.43 -6.54 -10.18
CA ASN A 33 10.96 -7.22 -11.35
C ASN A 33 10.49 -8.69 -11.45
N THR A 34 9.17 -8.90 -11.28
CA THR A 34 8.56 -10.23 -11.28
C THR A 34 7.16 -10.18 -11.88
N THR A 35 6.69 -11.32 -12.38
CA THR A 35 5.29 -11.56 -12.77
C THR A 35 4.54 -12.41 -11.75
N ASP A 36 5.21 -12.87 -10.70
CA ASP A 36 4.60 -13.69 -9.65
C ASP A 36 3.59 -12.88 -8.83
N GLN A 37 2.67 -13.57 -8.17
CA GLN A 37 1.82 -12.95 -7.14
C GLN A 37 2.59 -12.85 -5.82
N PRO A 38 2.32 -11.82 -5.00
CA PRO A 38 2.93 -11.72 -3.68
C PRO A 38 2.40 -12.83 -2.76
N GLU A 39 3.23 -13.24 -1.80
CA GLU A 39 2.74 -14.00 -0.66
C GLU A 39 2.02 -13.06 0.31
N ILE A 40 0.82 -13.44 0.72
CA ILE A 40 -0.01 -12.66 1.64
C ILE A 40 0.14 -13.21 3.06
N TYR A 41 0.49 -12.34 4.01
CA TYR A 41 0.51 -12.66 5.44
C TYR A 41 -0.47 -11.78 6.18
N ASN A 42 -1.25 -12.35 7.09
CA ASN A 42 -2.13 -11.56 7.94
C ASN A 42 -1.36 -10.84 9.06
N ALA A 43 -2.07 -10.02 9.85
CA ALA A 43 -1.49 -9.30 10.99
C ALA A 43 -0.83 -10.20 12.06
N LYS A 44 -1.09 -11.51 12.06
CA LYS A 44 -0.45 -12.51 12.95
C LYS A 44 0.78 -13.17 12.31
N GLY A 45 1.18 -12.75 11.10
CA GLY A 45 2.28 -13.34 10.35
C GLY A 45 1.96 -14.73 9.75
N LYS A 46 0.69 -15.14 9.73
CA LYS A 46 0.28 -16.40 9.10
C LYS A 46 0.03 -16.17 7.62
N LYS A 47 0.62 -17.02 6.78
CA LYS A 47 0.36 -17.03 5.33
C LYS A 47 -1.12 -17.32 5.09
N VAL A 48 -1.76 -16.49 4.27
CA VAL A 48 -3.14 -16.63 3.83
C VAL A 48 -3.12 -17.40 2.51
N ASP A 49 -3.93 -18.46 2.42
CA ASP A 49 -4.06 -19.24 1.19
C ASP A 49 -5.17 -18.66 0.31
N GLU A 50 -4.83 -18.27 -0.91
CA GLU A 50 -5.76 -17.66 -1.86
C GLU A 50 -6.72 -18.68 -2.48
N THR A 51 -6.43 -20.00 -2.41
CA THR A 51 -7.26 -21.03 -3.06
C THR A 51 -8.59 -21.31 -2.34
N VAL A 52 -8.85 -20.68 -1.20
CA VAL A 52 -10.16 -20.75 -0.50
C VAL A 52 -11.11 -19.65 -0.99
N VAL A 53 -10.68 -18.81 -1.94
CA VAL A 53 -11.43 -17.66 -2.44
C VAL A 53 -11.90 -17.94 -3.86
N ASP A 54 -13.23 -17.93 -4.04
CA ASP A 54 -13.98 -18.12 -5.28
C ASP A 54 -13.26 -17.55 -6.54
N PRO A 55 -13.14 -18.30 -7.65
CA PRO A 55 -12.58 -17.83 -8.92
C PRO A 55 -13.27 -16.59 -9.50
N THR A 56 -14.50 -16.30 -9.06
CA THR A 56 -15.26 -15.09 -9.42
C THR A 56 -15.13 -13.96 -8.38
N GLY A 57 -14.49 -14.22 -7.23
CA GLY A 57 -14.50 -13.40 -6.03
C GLY A 57 -13.13 -12.87 -5.57
N GLY A 58 -12.16 -12.68 -6.48
CA GLY A 58 -10.79 -12.18 -6.20
C GLY A 58 -10.66 -10.79 -5.55
N ARG A 59 -11.75 -10.25 -5.01
CA ARG A 59 -11.87 -8.94 -4.35
C ARG A 59 -12.28 -9.04 -2.86
N GLY A 60 -12.63 -10.23 -2.37
CA GLY A 60 -13.35 -10.41 -1.10
C GLY A 60 -12.55 -10.39 0.22
N LEU A 61 -11.21 -10.38 0.22
CA LEU A 61 -10.43 -10.54 1.47
C LEU A 61 -9.16 -9.66 1.59
N HIS A 62 -9.13 -8.48 0.96
CA HIS A 62 -7.90 -7.67 0.84
C HIS A 62 -7.57 -6.78 2.05
N ASP A 63 -7.47 -7.28 3.28
CA ASP A 63 -7.22 -6.42 4.47
C ASP A 63 -5.96 -5.54 4.30
N ILE A 64 -6.08 -4.21 4.48
CA ILE A 64 -4.96 -3.25 4.41
C ILE A 64 -3.84 -3.60 5.42
N ASN A 65 -4.18 -4.33 6.49
CA ASN A 65 -3.23 -4.82 7.47
C ASN A 65 -2.45 -6.06 7.01
N ASN A 66 -2.90 -6.74 5.96
CA ASN A 66 -2.16 -7.84 5.37
C ASN A 66 -0.86 -7.32 4.74
N GLU A 67 0.19 -8.12 4.87
CA GLU A 67 1.49 -7.89 4.27
C GLU A 67 1.57 -8.62 2.94
N LEU A 68 1.83 -7.88 1.87
CA LEU A 68 2.15 -8.43 0.56
C LEU A 68 3.67 -8.47 0.41
N VAL A 69 4.22 -9.66 0.21
CA VAL A 69 5.67 -9.87 0.09
C VAL A 69 5.99 -10.60 -1.20
N PHE A 70 6.76 -9.96 -2.08
CA PHE A 70 7.27 -10.62 -3.29
C PHE A 70 8.57 -11.35 -2.95
N ARG A 71 8.66 -12.63 -3.32
CA ARG A 71 9.88 -13.43 -3.11
C ARG A 71 11.10 -12.85 -3.84
N SER A 72 10.88 -12.17 -4.97
CA SER A 72 11.93 -11.48 -5.72
C SER A 72 12.50 -10.27 -4.97
N ASN A 73 11.77 -9.72 -3.98
CA ASN A 73 12.19 -8.55 -3.23
C ASN A 73 11.69 -8.57 -1.77
N PRO A 74 12.19 -9.50 -0.93
CA PRO A 74 11.67 -9.75 0.42
C PRO A 74 12.01 -8.64 1.44
N GLY A 75 12.87 -7.69 1.05
CA GLY A 75 13.18 -6.50 1.83
C GLY A 75 12.05 -5.48 1.88
N PHE A 76 10.99 -5.66 1.08
CA PHE A 76 9.82 -4.79 1.05
C PHE A 76 8.57 -5.51 1.54
N ILE A 77 7.74 -4.76 2.23
CA ILE A 77 6.37 -5.15 2.57
C ILE A 77 5.43 -4.12 1.99
N PHE A 78 4.49 -4.57 1.18
CA PHE A 78 3.45 -3.71 0.62
C PHE A 78 2.13 -3.92 1.37
N HIS A 79 1.40 -2.82 1.53
CA HIS A 79 0.03 -2.80 2.03
C HIS A 79 -0.85 -2.15 0.95
N ASP A 80 -1.96 -2.76 0.58
CA ASP A 80 -2.88 -2.25 -0.45
C ASP A 80 -4.13 -1.64 0.19
N SER A 81 -4.49 -0.42 -0.18
CA SER A 81 -5.68 0.30 0.31
C SER A 81 -7.02 -0.16 -0.31
N ARG A 82 -7.06 -1.29 -1.02
CA ARG A 82 -8.24 -1.85 -1.75
C ARG A 82 -8.79 -1.04 -2.91
N GLY A 83 -8.24 0.14 -3.20
CA GLY A 83 -8.79 0.97 -4.26
C GLY A 83 -9.98 1.79 -3.80
N PHE A 84 -9.92 3.11 -3.88
CA PHE A 84 -11.10 3.95 -3.61
C PHE A 84 -12.15 3.75 -4.72
N GLU A 85 -13.31 3.21 -4.37
CA GLU A 85 -14.52 3.35 -5.18
C GLU A 85 -15.20 4.69 -4.83
N SER A 86 -15.73 5.38 -5.84
CA SER A 86 -16.04 6.81 -5.79
C SER A 86 -16.79 7.25 -4.52
N GLY A 87 -16.08 7.94 -3.61
CA GLY A 87 -16.68 8.74 -2.54
C GLY A 87 -16.94 8.03 -1.21
N ALA A 88 -16.49 6.80 -1.02
CA ALA A 88 -16.73 6.08 0.23
C ALA A 88 -15.78 6.57 1.35
N VAL A 89 -16.37 7.24 2.34
CA VAL A 89 -15.70 7.82 3.53
C VAL A 89 -15.02 6.74 4.37
N THR A 90 -15.51 5.51 4.29
CA THR A 90 -15.01 4.32 5.00
C THR A 90 -13.57 3.98 4.64
N GLU A 91 -13.22 3.95 3.36
CA GLU A 91 -11.88 3.59 2.88
C GLU A 91 -10.87 4.66 3.25
N LEU A 92 -11.27 5.94 3.22
CA LEU A 92 -10.43 7.03 3.68
C LEU A 92 -10.15 6.91 5.18
N ASN A 93 -11.15 6.55 5.99
CA ASN A 93 -10.98 6.33 7.42
C ASN A 93 -10.07 5.12 7.71
N ASP A 94 -10.22 4.02 6.97
CA ASP A 94 -9.38 2.83 7.12
C ASP A 94 -7.92 3.13 6.80
N VAL A 95 -7.67 3.87 5.71
CA VAL A 95 -6.33 4.34 5.34
C VAL A 95 -5.74 5.26 6.41
N GLN A 96 -6.51 6.23 6.90
CA GLN A 96 -6.06 7.14 7.96
C GLN A 96 -5.75 6.39 9.26
N ALA A 97 -6.60 5.45 9.66
CA ALA A 97 -6.39 4.61 10.83
C ALA A 97 -5.14 3.75 10.70
N PHE A 98 -4.93 3.14 9.52
CA PHE A 98 -3.75 2.35 9.22
C PHE A 98 -2.47 3.20 9.30
N ILE A 99 -2.43 4.35 8.64
CA ILE A 99 -1.27 5.28 8.68
C ILE A 99 -0.98 5.69 10.11
N ALA A 100 -1.99 6.13 10.85
CA ALA A 100 -1.84 6.56 12.23
C ALA A 100 -1.33 5.42 13.13
N ASN A 101 -1.82 4.20 12.94
CA ASN A 101 -1.35 3.03 13.68
C ASN A 101 0.12 2.70 13.39
N ARG A 102 0.52 2.72 12.10
CA ARG A 102 1.91 2.45 11.69
C ARG A 102 2.87 3.55 12.15
N LEU A 103 2.47 4.81 12.13
CA LEU A 103 3.27 5.94 12.63
C LEU A 103 3.53 5.91 14.15
N ARG A 104 2.66 5.23 14.92
CA ARG A 104 2.82 5.07 16.37
C ARG A 104 3.69 3.88 16.77
N GLN A 105 4.07 3.01 15.84
CA GLN A 105 4.90 1.86 16.15
C GLN A 105 6.27 2.30 16.67
N LYS A 106 6.77 1.62 17.70
CA LYS A 106 8.11 1.89 18.27
C LYS A 106 9.22 1.23 17.46
N ASP A 107 8.93 0.04 16.94
CA ASP A 107 9.82 -0.70 16.07
C ASP A 107 9.81 -0.09 14.66
N LEU A 108 10.98 0.25 14.16
CA LEU A 108 11.14 0.82 12.81
C LEU A 108 10.65 -0.19 11.75
N ASP A 109 10.87 -1.48 11.96
CA ASP A 109 10.39 -2.53 11.05
C ASP A 109 8.86 -2.63 11.00
N GLN A 110 8.14 -2.00 11.93
CA GLN A 110 6.68 -1.95 11.97
C GLN A 110 6.11 -0.59 11.54
N GLN A 111 6.97 0.43 11.40
CA GLN A 111 6.57 1.76 10.94
C GLN A 111 6.29 1.76 9.44
N LEU A 112 5.42 2.68 9.02
CA LEU A 112 5.22 2.96 7.61
C LEU A 112 6.37 3.86 7.14
N HIS A 113 6.99 3.52 6.02
CA HIS A 113 8.17 4.24 5.53
C HIS A 113 7.86 5.09 4.30
N ALA A 114 6.97 4.60 3.44
CA ALA A 114 6.51 5.35 2.28
C ALA A 114 5.02 5.14 2.00
N ILE A 115 4.44 6.13 1.34
CA ILE A 115 3.10 6.05 0.77
C ILE A 115 3.24 6.28 -0.73
N TRP A 116 2.71 5.35 -1.53
CA TRP A 116 2.65 5.43 -2.98
C TRP A 116 1.22 5.67 -3.43
N TYR A 117 0.97 6.84 -4.00
CA TYR A 117 -0.35 7.16 -4.55
C TYR A 117 -0.36 6.89 -6.06
N CYS A 118 -1.19 5.94 -6.49
CA CYS A 118 -1.36 5.48 -7.86
C CYS A 118 -2.50 6.25 -8.53
N LEU A 119 -2.14 7.19 -9.41
CA LEU A 119 -3.10 7.98 -10.19
C LEU A 119 -3.29 7.37 -11.59
N PRO A 120 -4.52 6.99 -11.99
CA PRO A 120 -4.80 6.55 -13.35
C PRO A 120 -4.67 7.71 -14.34
N LEU A 121 -4.12 7.43 -15.52
CA LEU A 121 -3.88 8.40 -16.59
C LEU A 121 -4.99 8.51 -17.62
N ASP A 122 -5.85 7.51 -17.63
CA ASP A 122 -6.84 7.20 -18.65
C ASP A 122 -8.09 8.10 -18.60
N ASN A 123 -8.19 9.01 -17.62
CA ASN A 123 -9.19 10.06 -17.60
C ASN A 123 -8.58 11.37 -17.12
N ALA A 124 -8.85 12.47 -17.82
CA ALA A 124 -8.62 13.85 -17.36
C ALA A 124 -9.54 14.22 -16.17
N ARG A 125 -9.77 13.27 -15.27
CA ARG A 125 -10.64 13.43 -14.12
C ARG A 125 -9.91 14.30 -13.10
N PRO A 126 -10.56 15.35 -12.57
CA PRO A 126 -10.01 16.14 -11.49
C PRO A 126 -9.66 15.25 -10.29
N ILE A 127 -8.58 15.61 -9.60
CA ILE A 127 -8.24 15.10 -8.26
C ILE A 127 -9.52 15.19 -7.43
N SER A 128 -9.98 14.07 -6.88
CA SER A 128 -11.20 14.07 -6.08
C SER A 128 -10.95 14.72 -4.72
N THR A 129 -11.99 15.26 -4.10
CA THR A 129 -11.91 15.87 -2.76
C THR A 129 -11.31 14.92 -1.72
N ALA A 130 -11.51 13.59 -1.85
CA ALA A 130 -10.90 12.61 -0.96
C ALA A 130 -9.38 12.51 -1.13
N GLU A 131 -8.88 12.67 -2.35
CA GLU A 131 -7.45 12.68 -2.68
C GLU A 131 -6.80 13.98 -2.17
N GLU A 132 -7.47 15.11 -2.37
CA GLU A 132 -7.01 16.41 -1.86
C GLU A 132 -7.02 16.47 -0.33
N LEU A 133 -8.07 15.94 0.32
CA LEU A 133 -8.14 15.79 1.78
C LEU A 133 -7.04 14.86 2.29
N PHE A 134 -6.71 13.79 1.56
CA PHE A 134 -5.63 12.88 1.92
C PHE A 134 -4.28 13.60 1.91
N PHE A 135 -3.94 14.33 0.85
CA PHE A 135 -2.66 15.05 0.75
C PHE A 135 -2.57 16.22 1.75
N THR A 136 -3.67 16.92 1.99
CA THR A 136 -3.70 18.07 2.92
C THR A 136 -3.62 17.62 4.38
N LYS A 137 -4.21 16.47 4.73
CA LYS A 137 -4.18 15.93 6.11
C LYS A 137 -2.97 15.05 6.42
N CYS A 138 -2.31 14.47 5.41
CA CYS A 138 -1.07 13.70 5.59
C CYS A 138 0.16 14.60 5.79
N GLY A 139 0.12 15.48 6.79
CA GLY A 139 1.31 16.18 7.30
C GLY A 139 2.02 15.32 8.33
N THR A 140 2.90 14.41 7.89
CA THR A 140 3.52 13.42 8.78
C THR A 140 4.84 13.90 9.38
N GLY A 141 4.82 14.36 10.63
CA GLY A 141 5.99 14.77 11.41
C GLY A 141 6.99 13.66 11.80
N LYS A 142 7.14 12.59 11.00
CA LYS A 142 8.01 11.43 11.29
C LYS A 142 8.75 10.87 10.06
N GLY A 143 9.14 11.71 9.11
CA GLY A 143 10.06 11.29 8.02
C GLY A 143 9.51 10.22 7.07
N ILE A 144 8.18 10.07 6.96
CA ILE A 144 7.54 9.29 5.90
C ILE A 144 7.80 10.01 4.57
N VAL A 145 8.24 9.26 3.57
CA VAL A 145 8.37 9.76 2.19
C VAL A 145 7.05 9.49 1.46
N ILE A 146 6.34 10.55 1.08
CA ILE A 146 5.18 10.44 0.20
C ILE A 146 5.68 10.53 -1.25
N GLY A 147 5.45 9.47 -2.02
CA GLY A 147 5.75 9.40 -3.44
C GLY A 147 4.46 9.36 -4.27
N LEU A 148 4.35 10.22 -5.27
CA LEU A 148 3.31 10.13 -6.29
C LEU A 148 3.81 9.21 -7.40
N ILE A 149 3.06 8.13 -7.67
CA ILE A 149 3.38 7.21 -8.75
C ILE A 149 2.30 7.34 -9.81
N LYS A 150 2.71 7.84 -10.98
CA LYS A 150 1.85 7.92 -12.16
C LYS A 150 1.89 6.57 -12.87
N ILE A 151 0.73 5.97 -13.10
CA ILE A 151 0.63 4.68 -13.80
C ILE A 151 0.06 4.92 -15.20
N GLU A 152 0.86 4.64 -16.22
CA GLU A 152 0.39 4.41 -17.59
C GLU A 152 -0.12 2.97 -17.63
N CYS A 153 -1.43 2.82 -17.79
CA CYS A 153 -2.06 1.53 -18.06
C CYS A 153 -1.83 1.13 -19.52
#